data_AF-A0A5N5PVA7-F1
#
_entry.id   AF-A0A5N5PVA7-F1
#
_cell.length_a   1.000
_cell.length_b   1.000
_cell.length_c   1.000
_cell.angle_alpha   90.00
_cell.angle_beta   90.00
_cell.angle_gamma   90.00
#
_symmetry.space_group_name_H-M   'P 1'
#
loop_
_entity.id
_entity.type
_entity.pdbx_description
1 polymer ?
#
loop_
_entity_poly.entity_id
_entity_poly.type
_entity_poly.pdbx_seq_one_letter_code
_entity_poly.pdbx_strand_id
1 'polypeptide(L)'
;MGWNYFLQWFFILPFEIVVASFTINYWTQGSVNPAVFMAVFLVALIIISAFGTLGYAEEEFLSSFIKLCAIVTFIIIGIVLVCGGGPASGRYGEFWGTKLFDEQPFKNGFKGFCSVFVTAAFAFAGTELIGLAASESKTPLQTLPSACKQVFWRVTLFYILSLLMVGLLISADDEGLIGTEAFANSQASPFVLVGKYAHLYGYDHFINAVIVISVISIGLSGIYGGSRTLTAMAEQGYAPKLFSYVDRAGRPLYSTILVLAVGFLAFAGTEPKSGQELFDWLLGISGLAALFTWGSICLAHIRFRMAWKRQGHTMDEIPFKAVLGIYGSYLGLGLSILVFIAQMYVAIWPVGGGPDGGELNDAAGFFKTCLAFPVVIVFWIVGYVWKRPTFLTIDKIDLDSGRREIDWELHRAMEEKRARANIAMKVVYKLF
;
A
#
# COMPACT_ATOMS: atom_id res chain seq x y z
N MET A 1 4.43 -9.11 -15.21
CA MET A 1 4.58 -8.70 -13.80
C MET A 1 5.21 -7.33 -13.63
N GLY A 2 6.39 -7.05 -14.19
CA GLY A 2 6.98 -5.69 -14.11
C GLY A 2 6.03 -4.57 -14.54
N TRP A 3 5.32 -4.73 -15.67
CA TRP A 3 4.30 -3.76 -16.11
C TRP A 3 3.11 -3.63 -15.17
N ASN A 4 2.65 -4.71 -14.53
CA ASN A 4 1.59 -4.66 -13.52
C ASN A 4 2.03 -3.82 -12.31
N TYR A 5 3.24 -4.08 -11.83
CA TYR A 5 3.82 -3.36 -10.71
C TYR A 5 4.08 -1.88 -11.06
N PHE A 6 4.53 -1.59 -12.28
CA PHE A 6 4.64 -0.23 -12.78
C PHE A 6 3.28 0.47 -12.79
N LEU A 7 2.24 -0.15 -13.37
CA LEU A 7 0.92 0.45 -13.47
C LEU A 7 0.28 0.72 -12.10
N GLN A 8 0.52 -0.15 -11.11
CA GLN A 8 0.13 0.09 -9.73
C GLN A 8 0.68 1.43 -9.22
N TRP A 9 1.99 1.66 -9.34
CA TRP A 9 2.62 2.93 -8.92
C TRP A 9 2.36 4.10 -9.87
N PHE A 10 2.02 3.81 -11.13
CA PHE A 10 1.67 4.83 -12.11
C PHE A 10 0.31 5.43 -11.77
N PHE A 11 -0.70 4.60 -11.47
CA PHE A 11 -2.05 5.05 -11.18
C PHE A 11 -2.29 5.45 -9.72
N ILE A 12 -1.41 5.08 -8.78
CA ILE A 12 -1.47 5.60 -7.41
C ILE A 12 -1.35 7.13 -7.40
N LEU A 13 -0.51 7.71 -8.26
CA LEU A 13 -0.23 9.13 -8.23
C LEU A 13 -1.50 9.98 -8.46
N PRO A 14 -2.27 9.80 -9.55
CA PRO A 14 -3.52 10.53 -9.73
C PRO A 14 -4.56 10.18 -8.68
N PHE A 15 -4.58 8.94 -8.16
CA PHE A 15 -5.48 8.55 -7.06
C PHE A 15 -5.23 9.41 -5.81
N GLU A 16 -3.97 9.57 -5.43
CA GLU A 16 -3.57 10.33 -4.25
C GLU A 16 -3.81 11.84 -4.44
N ILE A 17 -3.61 12.38 -5.64
CA ILE A 17 -3.96 13.79 -5.94
C ILE A 17 -5.47 14.03 -5.73
N VAL A 18 -6.29 13.07 -6.14
CA VAL A 18 -7.74 13.10 -5.97
C VAL A 18 -8.11 13.04 -4.47
N VAL A 19 -7.50 12.15 -3.69
CA VAL A 19 -7.67 12.04 -2.24
C VAL A 19 -7.22 13.32 -1.50
N ALA A 20 -6.09 13.91 -1.87
CA ALA A 20 -5.61 15.17 -1.31
C ALA A 20 -6.64 16.28 -1.50
N SER A 21 -7.24 16.35 -2.69
CA SER A 21 -8.27 17.34 -2.98
C SER A 21 -9.51 17.19 -2.10
N PHE A 22 -9.95 15.96 -1.79
CA PHE A 22 -11.09 15.75 -0.89
C PHE A 22 -10.76 16.09 0.55
N THR A 23 -9.56 15.71 0.98
CA THR A 23 -9.10 16.01 2.34
C THR A 23 -9.05 17.51 2.55
N ILE A 24 -8.59 18.27 1.55
CA ILE A 24 -8.53 19.73 1.65
C ILE A 24 -9.93 20.38 1.59
N ASN A 25 -10.89 19.74 0.92
CA ASN A 25 -12.27 20.21 0.86
C ASN A 25 -12.93 20.31 2.25
N TYR A 26 -12.41 19.60 3.25
CA TYR A 26 -12.85 19.77 4.64
C TYR A 26 -12.72 21.23 5.13
N TRP A 27 -11.67 21.96 4.75
CA TRP A 27 -11.49 23.37 5.13
C TRP A 27 -12.17 24.35 4.18
N THR A 28 -12.23 24.05 2.88
CA THR A 28 -12.82 24.98 1.89
C THR A 28 -14.33 24.82 1.75
N GLN A 29 -14.89 23.67 2.12
CA GLN A 29 -16.33 23.40 2.08
C GLN A 29 -16.95 23.73 0.70
N GLY A 30 -16.24 23.41 -0.39
CA GLY A 30 -16.65 23.68 -1.76
C GLY A 30 -16.48 25.12 -2.24
N SER A 31 -15.94 26.03 -1.43
CA SER A 31 -15.74 27.43 -1.82
C SER A 31 -14.64 27.65 -2.87
N VAL A 32 -13.75 26.66 -3.04
CA VAL A 32 -12.62 26.69 -3.97
C VAL A 32 -12.69 25.49 -4.90
N ASN A 33 -12.40 25.71 -6.19
CA ASN A 33 -12.37 24.63 -7.17
C ASN A 33 -11.30 23.57 -6.79
N PRO A 34 -11.66 22.28 -6.70
CA PRO A 34 -10.74 21.16 -6.44
C PRO A 34 -9.45 21.20 -7.27
N ALA A 35 -9.53 21.63 -8.54
CA ALA A 35 -8.40 21.72 -9.46
C ALA A 35 -7.23 22.56 -8.91
N VAL A 36 -7.50 23.58 -8.11
CA VAL A 36 -6.46 24.42 -7.50
C VAL A 36 -5.57 23.59 -6.58
N PHE A 37 -6.17 22.78 -5.72
CA PHE A 37 -5.43 21.94 -4.78
C PHE A 37 -4.72 20.78 -5.48
N MET A 38 -5.35 20.20 -6.51
CA MET A 38 -4.70 19.21 -7.37
C MET A 38 -3.43 19.78 -8.02
N ALA A 39 -3.48 21.02 -8.53
CA ALA A 39 -2.33 21.70 -9.11
C ALA A 39 -1.24 22.00 -8.08
N VAL A 40 -1.60 22.53 -6.91
CA VAL A 40 -0.65 22.79 -5.82
C VAL A 40 0.07 21.51 -5.40
N PHE A 41 -0.68 20.42 -5.23
CA PHE A 41 -0.14 19.13 -4.85
C PHE A 41 0.81 18.57 -5.93
N LEU A 42 0.41 18.62 -7.21
CA LEU A 42 1.27 18.18 -8.31
C LEU A 42 2.55 19.01 -8.40
N VAL A 43 2.47 20.33 -8.21
CA VAL A 43 3.65 21.22 -8.17
C VAL A 43 4.57 20.86 -7.00
N ALA A 44 4.03 20.59 -5.82
CA ALA A 44 4.82 20.15 -4.67
C ALA A 44 5.57 18.84 -4.97
N LEU A 45 4.88 17.86 -5.58
CA LEU A 45 5.50 16.59 -5.98
C LEU A 45 6.59 16.78 -7.04
N ILE A 46 6.39 17.65 -8.03
CA ILE A 46 7.39 17.99 -9.04
C ILE A 46 8.64 18.59 -8.38
N ILE A 47 8.45 19.56 -7.47
CA ILE A 47 9.55 20.24 -6.77
C ILE A 47 10.35 19.24 -5.95
N ILE A 48 9.69 18.40 -5.15
CA ILE A 48 10.38 17.43 -4.29
C ILE A 48 11.08 16.37 -5.14
N SER A 49 10.42 15.88 -6.19
CA SER A 49 10.99 14.91 -7.13
C SER A 49 12.20 15.47 -7.89
N ALA A 50 12.27 16.79 -8.08
CA ALA A 50 13.44 17.43 -8.66
C ALA A 50 14.68 17.29 -7.78
N PHE A 51 14.57 17.05 -6.47
CA PHE A 51 15.73 16.74 -5.62
C PHE A 51 16.14 15.26 -5.66
N GLY A 52 15.46 14.45 -6.46
CA GLY A 52 15.81 13.05 -6.69
C GLY A 52 15.63 12.16 -5.48
N THR A 53 16.56 11.23 -5.30
CA THR A 53 16.50 10.21 -4.24
C THR A 53 16.64 10.80 -2.84
N LEU A 54 17.42 11.87 -2.72
CA LEU A 54 17.61 12.57 -1.46
C LEU A 54 16.32 13.30 -1.04
N GLY A 55 15.67 13.98 -1.99
CA GLY A 55 14.39 14.65 -1.73
C GLY A 55 13.32 13.66 -1.26
N TYR A 56 13.21 12.52 -1.93
CA TYR A 56 12.33 11.43 -1.51
C TYR A 56 12.67 10.92 -0.10
N ALA A 57 13.94 10.64 0.18
CA ALA A 57 14.35 10.08 1.47
C ALA A 57 14.11 11.03 2.65
N GLU A 58 14.41 12.32 2.48
CA GLU A 58 14.20 13.34 3.52
C GLU A 58 12.71 13.61 3.77
N GLU A 59 11.91 13.71 2.70
CA GLU A 59 10.45 13.88 2.84
C GLU A 59 9.85 12.66 3.52
N GLU A 60 10.20 11.45 3.07
CA GLU A 60 9.63 10.21 3.61
C GLU A 60 10.01 10.03 5.08
N PHE A 61 11.21 10.47 5.48
CA PHE A 61 11.64 10.46 6.89
C PHE A 61 10.78 11.39 7.75
N LEU A 62 10.62 12.65 7.34
CA LEU A 62 9.85 13.65 8.09
C LEU A 62 8.37 13.28 8.16
N SER A 63 7.78 12.93 7.01
CA SER A 63 6.36 12.55 6.92
C SER A 63 6.10 11.27 7.72
N SER A 64 6.98 10.28 7.67
CA SER A 64 6.86 9.05 8.47
C SER A 64 6.91 9.29 9.96
N PHE A 65 7.75 10.22 10.43
CA PHE A 65 7.77 10.60 11.83
C PHE A 65 6.44 11.21 12.28
N ILE A 66 5.90 12.17 11.52
CA ILE A 66 4.62 12.81 11.80
C ILE A 66 3.47 11.78 11.79
N LYS A 67 3.41 10.93 10.75
CA LYS A 67 2.41 9.85 10.61
C LYS A 67 2.42 8.92 11.81
N LEU A 68 3.61 8.49 12.23
CA LEU A 68 3.77 7.58 13.36
C LEU A 68 3.31 8.24 14.67
N CYS A 69 3.72 9.48 14.93
CA CYS A 69 3.27 10.23 16.10
C CYS A 69 1.75 10.36 16.12
N ALA A 70 1.12 10.71 14.99
CA ALA A 70 -0.32 10.87 14.89
C ALA A 70 -1.10 9.58 15.21
N ILE A 71 -0.65 8.43 14.69
CA ILE A 71 -1.29 7.14 14.97
C ILE A 71 -1.14 6.75 16.45
N VAL A 72 0.05 6.95 17.04
CA VAL A 72 0.27 6.69 18.47
C VAL A 72 -0.63 7.58 19.32
N THR A 73 -0.73 8.87 19.00
CA THR A 73 -1.63 9.81 19.66
C THR A 73 -3.09 9.38 19.52
N PHE A 74 -3.53 8.96 18.34
CA PHE A 74 -4.90 8.45 18.14
C PHE A 74 -5.17 7.20 18.98
N ILE A 75 -4.24 6.25 19.06
CA ILE A 75 -4.41 5.03 19.87
C ILE A 75 -4.58 5.41 21.35
N ILE A 76 -3.73 6.30 21.88
CA ILE A 76 -3.83 6.75 23.27
C ILE A 76 -5.18 7.45 23.52
N ILE A 77 -5.57 8.38 22.63
CA ILE A 77 -6.87 9.06 22.73
C ILE A 77 -8.01 8.05 22.65
N GLY A 78 -7.97 7.12 21.71
CA GLY A 78 -8.97 6.09 21.52
C GLY A 78 -9.18 5.26 22.79
N ILE A 79 -8.09 4.82 23.44
CA ILE A 79 -8.16 4.08 24.71
C ILE A 79 -8.83 4.94 25.79
N VAL A 80 -8.43 6.21 25.93
CA VAL A 80 -9.01 7.13 26.92
C VAL A 80 -10.52 7.33 26.66
N LEU A 81 -10.92 7.52 25.41
CA LEU A 81 -12.33 7.69 25.03
C LEU A 81 -13.14 6.41 25.27
N VAL A 82 -12.60 5.24 24.94
CA VAL A 82 -13.26 3.95 25.23
C VAL A 82 -13.50 3.77 26.73
N CYS A 83 -12.54 4.20 27.56
CA CYS A 83 -12.65 4.17 29.01
C CYS A 83 -13.59 5.26 29.60
N GLY A 84 -14.14 6.16 28.78
CA GLY A 84 -15.02 7.23 29.24
C GLY A 84 -14.30 8.49 29.72
N GLY A 85 -13.02 8.66 29.40
CA GLY A 85 -12.23 9.84 29.75
C GLY A 85 -12.40 11.02 28.78
N GLY A 86 -13.44 11.02 27.95
CA GLY A 86 -13.72 12.11 27.02
C GLY A 86 -14.32 13.35 27.70
N PRO A 87 -14.35 14.51 27.01
CA PRO A 87 -15.06 15.69 27.47
C PRO A 87 -16.52 15.37 27.80
N ALA A 88 -17.05 15.91 28.91
CA ALA A 88 -18.43 15.70 29.34
C ALA A 88 -19.47 16.22 28.32
N SER A 89 -19.08 17.14 27.44
CA SER A 89 -19.92 17.63 26.35
C SER A 89 -20.01 16.66 25.17
N GLY A 90 -19.14 15.65 25.08
CA GLY A 90 -19.02 14.74 23.95
C GLY A 90 -19.62 13.34 24.20
N ARG A 91 -19.63 12.52 23.15
CA ARG A 91 -20.21 11.16 23.13
C ARG A 91 -19.55 10.17 24.09
N TYR A 92 -18.28 10.38 24.43
CA TYR A 92 -17.45 9.43 25.20
C TYR A 92 -17.09 9.94 26.61
N GLY A 93 -17.99 10.71 27.25
CA GLY A 93 -17.82 11.18 28.63
C GLY A 93 -18.13 10.15 29.72
N GLU A 94 -18.65 8.98 29.33
CA GLU A 94 -18.89 7.83 30.20
C GLU A 94 -18.25 6.59 29.61
N PHE A 95 -18.04 5.55 30.44
CA PHE A 95 -17.44 4.30 29.98
C PHE A 95 -18.18 3.75 28.75
N TRP A 96 -17.47 3.73 27.63
CA TRP A 96 -18.02 3.29 26.34
C TRP A 96 -17.84 1.78 26.18
N GLY A 97 -16.65 1.26 26.52
CA GLY A 97 -16.36 -0.16 26.49
C GLY A 97 -16.62 -0.77 25.11
N THR A 98 -17.41 -1.85 25.07
CA THR A 98 -17.71 -2.64 23.87
C THR A 98 -19.15 -2.45 23.38
N LYS A 99 -19.78 -1.30 23.65
CA LYS A 99 -21.19 -1.02 23.28
C LYS A 99 -21.52 -1.31 21.81
N LEU A 100 -20.56 -1.14 20.90
CA LEU A 100 -20.73 -1.37 19.47
C LEU A 100 -20.41 -2.81 19.02
N PHE A 101 -19.86 -3.66 19.89
CA PHE A 101 -19.49 -5.04 19.50
C PHE A 101 -20.70 -5.99 19.44
N ASP A 102 -21.84 -5.58 19.99
CA ASP A 102 -23.13 -6.29 19.80
C ASP A 102 -23.76 -5.98 18.42
N GLU A 103 -23.21 -5.00 17.67
CA GLU A 103 -23.56 -4.77 16.27
C GLU A 103 -23.00 -5.90 15.39
N GLN A 104 -23.68 -6.21 14.28
CA GLN A 104 -23.36 -7.39 13.44
C GLN A 104 -21.87 -7.42 13.01
N PRO A 105 -21.05 -8.38 13.49
CA PRO A 105 -19.60 -8.40 13.23
C PRO A 105 -19.24 -8.59 11.75
N PHE A 106 -20.18 -9.12 10.97
CA PHE A 106 -20.11 -9.21 9.51
C PHE A 106 -21.28 -8.45 8.90
N LYS A 107 -21.21 -7.11 8.90
CA LYS A 107 -22.17 -6.28 8.17
C LYS A 107 -22.19 -6.69 6.70
N ASN A 108 -23.37 -6.91 6.15
CA ASN A 108 -23.59 -7.49 4.81
C ASN A 108 -23.10 -8.95 4.63
N GLY A 109 -22.98 -9.70 5.73
CA GLY A 109 -22.63 -11.12 5.75
C GLY A 109 -21.24 -11.44 5.17
N PHE A 110 -21.07 -12.68 4.71
CA PHE A 110 -19.81 -13.15 4.08
C PHE A 110 -19.39 -12.29 2.89
N LYS A 111 -20.37 -11.71 2.20
CA LYS A 111 -20.15 -10.87 1.03
C LYS A 111 -19.52 -9.51 1.37
N GLY A 112 -20.01 -8.85 2.42
CA GLY A 112 -19.37 -7.65 2.95
C GLY A 112 -17.94 -7.93 3.39
N PHE A 113 -17.71 -9.08 4.04
CA PHE A 113 -16.37 -9.53 4.40
C PHE A 113 -15.45 -9.73 3.18
N CYS A 114 -15.96 -10.31 2.10
CA CYS A 114 -15.18 -10.43 0.85
C CYS A 114 -14.89 -9.08 0.20
N SER A 115 -15.81 -8.11 0.26
CA SER A 115 -15.66 -6.82 -0.44
C SER A 115 -14.54 -5.95 0.10
N VAL A 116 -14.15 -6.13 1.37
CA VAL A 116 -13.10 -5.31 1.99
C VAL A 116 -11.68 -5.80 1.68
N PHE A 117 -11.51 -6.99 1.10
CA PHE A 117 -10.18 -7.56 0.88
C PHE A 117 -9.32 -6.75 -0.08
N VAL A 118 -9.88 -6.20 -1.16
CA VAL A 118 -9.10 -5.38 -2.11
C VAL A 118 -8.70 -4.04 -1.49
N THR A 119 -9.59 -3.39 -0.74
CA THR A 119 -9.26 -2.17 -0.01
C THR A 119 -8.19 -2.42 1.05
N ALA A 120 -8.27 -3.54 1.77
CA ALA A 120 -7.25 -3.96 2.71
C ALA A 120 -5.92 -4.27 2.00
N ALA A 121 -5.94 -5.03 0.90
CA ALA A 121 -4.74 -5.36 0.13
C ALA A 121 -4.05 -4.11 -0.43
N PHE A 122 -4.83 -3.15 -0.91
CA PHE A 122 -4.36 -1.83 -1.34
C PHE A 122 -3.67 -1.08 -0.19
N ALA A 123 -4.28 -1.02 1.00
CA ALA A 123 -3.71 -0.36 2.17
C ALA A 123 -2.42 -1.02 2.69
N PHE A 124 -2.19 -2.30 2.39
CA PHE A 124 -0.96 -3.03 2.74
C PHE A 124 0.07 -3.10 1.60
N ALA A 125 -0.24 -2.54 0.43
CA ALA A 125 0.72 -2.44 -0.68
C ALA A 125 1.89 -1.51 -0.30
N GLY A 126 3.01 -1.62 -1.03
CA GLY A 126 4.18 -0.77 -0.82
C GLY A 126 5.24 -1.32 0.10
N THR A 127 4.98 -2.40 0.85
CA THR A 127 6.02 -3.03 1.67
C THR A 127 7.12 -3.66 0.83
N GLU A 128 6.80 -4.02 -0.41
CA GLU A 128 7.76 -4.47 -1.42
C GLU A 128 8.73 -3.39 -1.90
N LEU A 129 8.46 -2.09 -1.68
CA LEU A 129 9.41 -1.00 -1.99
C LEU A 129 10.71 -1.13 -1.21
N ILE A 130 10.68 -1.78 -0.04
CA ILE A 130 11.89 -2.11 0.74
C ILE A 130 12.85 -2.94 -0.14
N GLY A 131 12.34 -3.79 -1.03
CA GLY A 131 13.14 -4.56 -1.99
C GLY A 131 13.82 -3.67 -3.04
N LEU A 132 13.13 -2.65 -3.56
CA LEU A 132 13.73 -1.68 -4.49
C LEU A 132 14.79 -0.84 -3.77
N ALA A 133 14.47 -0.31 -2.59
CA ALA A 133 15.40 0.48 -1.78
C ALA A 133 16.62 -0.33 -1.34
N ALA A 134 16.50 -1.65 -1.15
CA ALA A 134 17.62 -2.52 -0.81
C ALA A 134 18.70 -2.55 -1.89
N SER A 135 18.33 -2.38 -3.17
CA SER A 135 19.30 -2.32 -4.27
C SER A 135 20.18 -1.06 -4.21
N GLU A 136 19.66 0.02 -3.62
CA GLU A 136 20.36 1.31 -3.44
C GLU A 136 21.01 1.43 -2.05
N SER A 137 20.78 0.48 -1.15
CA SER A 137 21.34 0.51 0.20
C SER A 137 22.84 0.20 0.22
N LYS A 138 23.57 0.96 1.04
CA LYS A 138 25.00 0.72 1.30
C LYS A 138 25.23 -0.61 2.02
N THR A 139 24.37 -0.95 2.98
CA THR A 139 24.51 -2.12 3.88
C THR A 139 23.23 -2.98 3.93
N PRO A 140 22.77 -3.54 2.79
CA PRO A 140 21.49 -4.25 2.71
C PRO A 140 21.42 -5.47 3.63
N LEU A 141 22.53 -6.15 3.89
CA LEU A 141 22.61 -7.29 4.81
C LEU A 141 22.22 -6.94 6.26
N GLN A 142 22.40 -5.68 6.66
CA GLN A 142 22.02 -5.18 7.98
C GLN A 142 20.63 -4.57 7.97
N THR A 143 20.37 -3.70 7.00
CA THR A 143 19.16 -2.86 7.00
C THR A 143 17.93 -3.64 6.59
N LEU A 144 18.05 -4.57 5.63
CA LEU A 144 16.89 -5.30 5.08
C LEU A 144 16.23 -6.22 6.11
N PRO A 145 16.95 -7.06 6.88
CA PRO A 145 16.31 -7.91 7.89
C PRO A 145 15.59 -7.12 8.99
N SER A 146 16.16 -5.98 9.40
CA SER A 146 15.54 -5.12 10.42
C SER A 146 14.27 -4.46 9.89
N ALA A 147 14.33 -3.88 8.68
CA ALA A 147 13.17 -3.30 8.02
C ALA A 147 12.03 -4.31 7.85
N CYS A 148 12.32 -5.55 7.41
CA CYS A 148 11.33 -6.62 7.27
C CYS A 148 10.64 -6.98 8.60
N LYS A 149 11.37 -7.00 9.73
CA LYS A 149 10.77 -7.28 11.05
C LYS A 149 9.89 -6.15 11.54
N GLN A 150 10.28 -4.90 11.27
CA GLN A 150 9.48 -3.73 11.64
C GLN A 150 8.12 -3.70 10.94
N VAL A 151 8.00 -4.28 9.73
CA VAL A 151 6.70 -4.43 9.05
C VAL A 151 5.70 -5.19 9.92
N PHE A 152 6.10 -6.28 10.59
CA PHE A 152 5.19 -7.06 11.45
C PHE A 152 4.64 -6.22 12.60
N TRP A 153 5.51 -5.46 13.30
CA TRP A 153 5.09 -4.58 14.39
C TRP A 153 4.23 -3.43 13.90
N ARG A 154 4.53 -2.88 12.73
CA ARG A 154 3.72 -1.84 12.10
C ARG A 154 2.29 -2.32 11.85
N VAL A 155 2.12 -3.53 11.29
CA VAL A 155 0.79 -4.11 11.07
C VAL A 155 0.07 -4.39 12.39
N THR A 156 0.75 -5.03 13.34
CA THR A 156 0.11 -5.52 14.56
C THR A 156 -0.24 -4.40 15.53
N LEU A 157 0.68 -3.47 15.79
CA LEU A 157 0.50 -2.44 16.81
C LEU A 157 -0.19 -1.20 16.27
N PHE A 158 0.13 -0.75 15.05
CA PHE A 158 -0.41 0.52 14.55
C PHE A 158 -1.69 0.32 13.77
N TYR A 159 -1.85 -0.77 13.01
CA TYR A 159 -2.98 -0.93 12.10
C TYR A 159 -4.13 -1.65 12.81
N ILE A 160 -3.87 -2.83 13.39
CA ILE A 160 -4.92 -3.59 14.09
C ILE A 160 -5.44 -2.81 15.30
N LEU A 161 -4.56 -2.22 16.11
CA LEU A 161 -5.00 -1.50 17.31
C LEU A 161 -5.76 -0.22 16.97
N SER A 162 -5.34 0.54 15.95
CA SER A 162 -6.09 1.74 15.54
C SER A 162 -7.44 1.38 14.93
N LEU A 163 -7.52 0.34 14.09
CA LEU A 163 -8.79 -0.16 13.57
C LEU A 163 -9.69 -0.72 14.67
N LEU A 164 -9.12 -1.36 15.70
CA LEU A 164 -9.86 -1.77 16.89
C LEU A 164 -10.45 -0.55 17.61
N MET A 165 -9.69 0.53 17.79
CA MET A 165 -10.22 1.76 18.38
C MET A 165 -11.34 2.37 17.54
N VAL A 166 -11.19 2.40 16.21
CA VAL A 166 -12.27 2.84 15.30
C VAL A 166 -13.52 1.97 15.47
N GLY A 167 -13.38 0.64 15.43
CA GLY A 167 -14.51 -0.28 15.57
C GLY A 167 -15.17 -0.25 16.97
N LEU A 168 -14.45 0.17 18.00
CA LEU A 168 -15.03 0.39 19.34
C LEU A 168 -15.77 1.73 19.45
N LEU A 169 -15.40 2.75 18.69
CA LEU A 169 -15.88 4.13 18.87
C LEU A 169 -16.90 4.57 17.81
N ILE A 170 -16.81 4.05 16.59
CA ILE A 170 -17.67 4.43 15.46
C ILE A 170 -18.52 3.24 15.03
N SER A 171 -19.84 3.43 14.99
CA SER A 171 -20.78 2.40 14.52
C SER A 171 -20.60 2.15 13.03
N ALA A 172 -20.80 0.90 12.61
CA ALA A 172 -20.72 0.54 11.20
C ALA A 172 -21.83 1.19 10.34
N ASP A 173 -22.92 1.66 10.98
CA ASP A 173 -24.06 2.34 10.36
C ASP A 173 -23.98 3.88 10.42
N ASP A 174 -22.86 4.45 10.88
CA ASP A 174 -22.72 5.90 11.03
C ASP A 174 -22.76 6.60 9.66
N GLU A 175 -23.74 7.51 9.47
CA GLU A 175 -23.95 8.27 8.23
C GLU A 175 -22.76 9.18 7.87
N GLY A 176 -21.88 9.46 8.84
CA GLY A 176 -20.66 10.24 8.67
C GLY A 176 -19.47 9.44 8.12
N LEU A 177 -19.60 8.12 7.97
CA LEU A 177 -18.61 7.28 7.29
C LEU A 177 -18.68 7.47 5.78
N ILE A 178 -17.53 7.37 5.13
CA ILE A 178 -17.41 7.36 3.68
C ILE A 178 -18.15 6.12 3.14
N GLY A 179 -19.42 6.29 2.76
CA GLY A 179 -20.21 5.31 2.01
C GLY A 179 -19.88 5.35 0.52
N THR A 180 -20.77 4.81 -0.31
CA THR A 180 -20.70 4.78 -1.78
C THR A 180 -20.70 6.15 -2.49
N GLU A 181 -20.73 7.25 -1.73
CA GLU A 181 -20.74 8.62 -2.25
C GLU A 181 -19.67 9.48 -1.55
N ALA A 182 -18.39 9.22 -1.83
CA ALA A 182 -17.27 9.97 -1.24
C ALA A 182 -17.24 11.47 -1.64
N PHE A 183 -18.18 11.93 -2.48
CA PHE A 183 -18.17 13.24 -3.13
C PHE A 183 -19.40 14.10 -2.81
N ALA A 184 -20.45 13.53 -2.23
CA ALA A 184 -21.71 14.24 -2.01
C ALA A 184 -21.74 14.99 -0.68
N ASN A 185 -21.01 14.51 0.33
CA ASN A 185 -20.92 15.13 1.64
C ASN A 185 -19.46 15.17 2.06
N SER A 186 -19.07 16.17 2.85
CA SER A 186 -17.74 16.33 3.45
C SER A 186 -17.50 15.25 4.53
N GLN A 187 -17.64 13.99 4.13
CA GLN A 187 -17.63 12.75 4.89
C GLN A 187 -16.23 12.55 5.47
N ALA A 188 -16.16 12.39 6.79
CA ALA A 188 -14.92 12.47 7.54
C ALA A 188 -14.32 11.07 7.71
N SER A 189 -13.00 10.97 7.57
CA SER A 189 -12.25 9.78 7.99
C SER A 189 -12.71 9.32 9.39
N PRO A 190 -12.86 8.01 9.67
CA PRO A 190 -13.29 7.53 10.99
C PRO A 190 -12.43 8.09 12.13
N PHE A 191 -11.14 8.30 11.86
CA PHE A 191 -10.22 8.95 12.78
C PHE A 191 -10.63 10.38 13.13
N VAL A 192 -11.11 11.15 12.14
CA VAL A 192 -11.63 12.51 12.32
C VAL A 192 -12.97 12.49 13.07
N LEU A 193 -13.87 11.57 12.71
CA LEU A 193 -15.18 11.42 13.36
C LEU A 193 -15.06 11.16 14.86
N VAL A 194 -14.11 10.32 15.28
CA VAL A 194 -13.85 10.04 16.70
C VAL A 194 -13.63 11.35 17.47
N GLY A 195 -12.75 12.22 16.99
CA GLY A 195 -12.50 13.50 17.67
C GLY A 195 -13.68 14.46 17.61
N LYS A 196 -14.40 14.49 16.48
CA LYS A 196 -15.61 15.30 16.31
C LYS A 196 -16.70 14.89 17.30
N TYR A 197 -17.00 13.60 17.43
CA TYR A 197 -17.99 13.10 18.39
C TYR A 197 -17.53 13.19 19.83
N ALA A 198 -16.23 13.13 20.08
CA ALA A 198 -15.64 13.42 21.39
C ALA A 198 -15.66 14.91 21.76
N HIS A 199 -15.98 15.82 20.83
CA HIS A 199 -15.83 17.27 20.97
C HIS A 199 -14.39 17.69 21.34
N LEU A 200 -13.38 17.04 20.76
CA LEU A 200 -11.98 17.43 20.90
C LEU A 200 -11.67 18.61 19.96
N TYR A 201 -11.53 19.81 20.54
CA TYR A 201 -11.25 21.02 19.78
C TYR A 201 -9.91 20.93 19.03
N GLY A 202 -9.94 21.15 17.71
CA GLY A 202 -8.75 21.17 16.84
C GLY A 202 -8.22 19.80 16.43
N TYR A 203 -8.78 18.70 16.94
CA TYR A 203 -8.32 17.35 16.64
C TYR A 203 -8.59 16.93 15.19
N ASP A 204 -9.76 17.32 14.68
CA ASP A 204 -10.17 17.13 13.29
C ASP A 204 -9.22 17.85 12.31
N HIS A 205 -8.84 19.09 12.61
CA HIS A 205 -7.82 19.82 11.84
C HIS A 205 -6.46 19.09 11.86
N PHE A 206 -6.03 18.59 13.02
CA PHE A 206 -4.77 17.86 13.16
C PHE A 206 -4.75 16.59 12.30
N ILE A 207 -5.79 15.75 12.38
CA ILE A 207 -5.85 14.50 11.61
C ILE A 207 -5.94 14.77 10.12
N ASN A 208 -6.77 15.72 9.67
CA ASN A 208 -6.83 16.06 8.25
C ASN A 208 -5.48 16.59 7.74
N ALA A 209 -4.74 17.38 8.53
CA ALA A 209 -3.41 17.84 8.14
C ALA A 209 -2.41 16.66 7.99
N VAL A 210 -2.47 15.70 8.90
CA VAL A 210 -1.66 14.46 8.81
C VAL A 210 -2.05 13.64 7.58
N ILE A 211 -3.33 13.56 7.23
CA ILE A 211 -3.78 12.88 6.01
C ILE A 211 -3.18 13.57 4.77
N VAL A 212 -3.23 14.90 4.67
CA VAL A 212 -2.61 15.62 3.54
C VAL A 212 -1.11 15.32 3.43
N ILE A 213 -0.37 15.34 4.56
CA ILE A 213 1.06 14.97 4.59
C ILE A 213 1.26 13.51 4.15
N SER A 214 0.38 12.61 4.59
CA SER A 214 0.45 11.19 4.22
C SER A 214 0.28 10.98 2.74
N VAL A 215 -0.66 11.69 2.13
CA VAL A 215 -0.99 11.63 0.70
C VAL A 215 0.18 12.14 -0.15
N ILE A 216 0.89 13.21 0.27
CA ILE A 216 2.13 13.67 -0.39
C ILE A 216 3.18 12.55 -0.44
N SER A 217 3.42 11.92 0.71
CA SER A 217 4.43 10.87 0.85
C SER A 217 4.14 9.63 -0.02
N ILE A 218 2.89 9.14 -0.06
CA ILE A 218 2.54 8.02 -0.95
C ILE A 218 2.58 8.42 -2.43
N GLY A 219 2.25 9.68 -2.77
CA GLY A 219 2.45 10.22 -4.12
C GLY A 219 3.92 10.20 -4.56
N LEU A 220 4.83 10.60 -3.69
CA LEU A 220 6.27 10.51 -3.93
C LEU A 220 6.76 9.06 -4.01
N SER A 221 6.22 8.17 -3.17
CA SER A 221 6.49 6.72 -3.24
C SER A 221 6.07 6.14 -4.59
N GLY A 222 4.94 6.59 -5.16
CA GLY A 222 4.52 6.25 -6.51
C GLY A 222 5.50 6.71 -7.59
N ILE A 223 5.98 7.95 -7.49
CA ILE A 223 7.02 8.47 -8.40
C ILE A 223 8.31 7.66 -8.27
N TYR A 224 8.76 7.38 -7.04
CA TYR A 224 9.96 6.59 -6.74
C TYR A 224 9.86 5.16 -7.29
N GLY A 225 8.80 4.44 -6.94
CA GLY A 225 8.56 3.05 -7.34
C GLY A 225 8.28 2.89 -8.83
N GLY A 226 7.43 3.75 -9.39
CA GLY A 226 7.09 3.74 -10.82
C GLY A 226 8.29 4.04 -11.71
N SER A 227 9.05 5.10 -11.41
CA SER A 227 10.20 5.49 -12.23
C SER A 227 11.30 4.41 -12.26
N ARG A 228 11.62 3.81 -11.11
CA ARG A 228 12.62 2.73 -11.00
C ARG A 228 12.17 1.45 -11.68
N THR A 229 10.92 1.06 -11.50
CA THR A 229 10.37 -0.13 -12.14
C THR A 229 10.42 0.00 -13.65
N LEU A 230 10.01 1.15 -14.20
CA LEU A 230 10.05 1.39 -15.63
C LEU A 230 11.48 1.38 -16.19
N THR A 231 12.40 1.99 -15.44
CA THR A 231 13.82 2.08 -15.82
C THR A 231 14.48 0.69 -15.82
N ALA A 232 14.26 -0.10 -14.78
CA ALA A 232 14.75 -1.48 -14.70
C ALA A 232 14.17 -2.35 -15.84
N MET A 233 12.90 -2.16 -16.20
CA MET A 233 12.32 -2.84 -17.37
C MET A 233 12.95 -2.39 -18.69
N ALA A 234 13.29 -1.10 -18.82
CA ALA A 234 13.93 -0.56 -20.02
C ALA A 234 15.36 -1.11 -20.20
N GLU A 235 16.13 -1.22 -19.12
CA GLU A 235 17.47 -1.82 -19.11
C GLU A 235 17.45 -3.29 -19.54
N GLN A 236 16.41 -4.03 -19.12
CA GLN A 236 16.20 -5.43 -19.53
C GLN A 236 15.58 -5.57 -20.93
N GLY A 237 15.31 -4.46 -21.62
CA GLY A 237 14.72 -4.45 -22.96
C GLY A 237 13.24 -4.86 -23.01
N TYR A 238 12.51 -4.68 -21.91
CA TYR A 238 11.05 -4.85 -21.79
C TYR A 238 10.27 -3.53 -21.87
N ALA A 239 10.97 -2.40 -21.94
CA ALA A 239 10.43 -1.07 -22.20
C ALA A 239 11.35 -0.29 -23.17
N PRO A 240 10.87 0.80 -23.81
CA PRO A 240 11.69 1.60 -24.72
C PRO A 240 12.99 2.09 -24.07
N LYS A 241 14.11 2.03 -24.81
CA LYS A 241 15.45 2.45 -24.34
C LYS A 241 15.52 3.91 -23.84
N LEU A 242 14.58 4.76 -24.26
CA LEU A 242 14.47 6.12 -23.73
C LEU A 242 14.36 6.13 -22.20
N PHE A 243 13.64 5.17 -21.62
CA PHE A 243 13.40 5.09 -20.18
C PHE A 243 14.57 4.49 -19.38
N SER A 244 15.63 4.00 -20.03
CA SER A 244 16.82 3.51 -19.32
C SER A 244 17.80 4.65 -18.96
N TYR A 245 17.46 5.91 -19.26
CA TYR A 245 18.32 7.04 -18.97
C TYR A 245 18.24 7.44 -17.50
N VAL A 246 19.40 7.44 -16.83
CA VAL A 246 19.59 7.96 -15.47
C VAL A 246 20.51 9.17 -15.56
N ASP A 247 20.11 10.28 -14.94
CA ASP A 247 20.89 11.51 -14.96
C ASP A 247 22.06 11.48 -13.94
N ARG A 248 22.87 12.55 -13.93
CA ARG A 248 24.04 12.66 -13.04
C ARG A 248 23.70 12.66 -11.55
N ALA A 249 22.46 12.98 -11.18
CA ALA A 249 21.99 12.97 -9.80
C ALA A 249 21.37 11.62 -9.41
N GLY A 250 21.45 10.60 -10.30
CA GLY A 250 20.88 9.28 -10.06
C GLY A 250 19.36 9.22 -10.28
N ARG A 251 18.77 10.20 -10.97
CA ARG A 251 17.32 10.26 -11.22
C ARG A 251 16.99 9.63 -12.57
N PRO A 252 16.04 8.68 -12.63
CA PRO A 252 15.55 8.15 -13.90
C PRO A 252 14.64 9.15 -14.62
N LEU A 253 15.23 10.17 -15.24
CA LEU A 253 14.57 11.42 -15.62
C LEU A 253 13.31 11.22 -16.49
N TYR A 254 13.42 10.50 -17.62
CA TYR A 254 12.27 10.31 -18.51
C TYR A 254 11.17 9.45 -17.89
N SER A 255 11.56 8.46 -17.07
CA SER A 255 10.61 7.63 -16.33
C SER A 255 9.87 8.43 -15.27
N THR A 256 10.57 9.31 -14.55
CA THR A 256 9.97 10.24 -13.58
C THR A 256 9.03 11.23 -14.24
N ILE A 257 9.41 11.81 -15.39
CA ILE A 257 8.54 12.73 -16.15
C ILE A 257 7.27 12.03 -16.60
N LEU A 258 7.35 10.80 -17.09
CA LEU A 258 6.18 10.03 -17.51
C LEU A 258 5.23 9.78 -16.32
N VAL A 259 5.77 9.35 -15.18
CA VAL A 259 4.96 9.12 -13.97
C VAL A 259 4.33 10.42 -13.50
N LEU A 260 5.07 11.53 -13.43
CA LEU A 260 4.51 12.84 -13.09
C LEU A 260 3.41 13.29 -14.06
N ALA A 261 3.57 13.03 -15.36
CA ALA A 261 2.59 13.41 -16.38
C ALA A 261 1.24 12.71 -16.18
N VAL A 262 1.21 11.49 -15.65
CA VAL A 262 -0.07 10.83 -15.35
C VAL A 262 -0.82 11.48 -14.19
N GLY A 263 -0.12 12.26 -13.34
CA GLY A 263 -0.75 13.05 -12.30
C GLY A 263 -1.78 14.04 -12.85
N PHE A 264 -1.63 14.50 -14.11
CA PHE A 264 -2.64 15.33 -14.78
C PHE A 264 -3.97 14.61 -15.01
N LEU A 265 -4.02 13.27 -14.96
CA LEU A 265 -5.26 12.51 -15.04
C LEU A 265 -6.21 12.83 -13.87
N ALA A 266 -5.67 13.23 -12.72
CA ALA A 266 -6.47 13.62 -11.55
C ALA A 266 -7.44 14.77 -11.85
N PHE A 267 -7.08 15.67 -12.78
CA PHE A 267 -7.92 16.81 -13.17
C PHE A 267 -9.20 16.39 -13.91
N ALA A 268 -9.32 15.15 -14.37
CA ALA A 268 -10.59 14.63 -14.87
C ALA A 268 -11.62 14.41 -13.75
N GLY A 269 -11.17 14.33 -12.50
CA GLY A 269 -11.99 14.13 -11.30
C GLY A 269 -12.40 15.41 -10.57
N THR A 270 -12.39 16.57 -11.24
CA THR A 270 -12.72 17.86 -10.59
C THR A 270 -14.20 18.00 -10.26
N GLU A 271 -15.08 17.30 -10.96
CA GLU A 271 -16.51 17.28 -10.65
C GLU A 271 -16.84 16.12 -9.68
N PRO A 272 -17.80 16.29 -8.76
CA PRO A 272 -18.16 15.28 -7.78
C PRO A 272 -18.42 13.88 -8.36
N LYS A 273 -19.22 13.79 -9.43
CA LYS A 273 -19.58 12.49 -10.03
C LYS A 273 -18.40 11.86 -10.78
N SER A 274 -17.72 12.64 -11.63
CA SER A 274 -16.58 12.13 -12.41
C SER A 274 -15.40 11.76 -11.52
N GLY A 275 -15.22 12.48 -10.42
CA GLY A 275 -14.21 12.19 -9.42
C GLY A 275 -14.47 10.86 -8.71
N GLN A 276 -15.72 10.53 -8.33
CA GLN A 276 -16.03 9.24 -7.69
C GLN A 276 -15.71 8.10 -8.62
N GLU A 277 -16.17 8.24 -9.85
CA GLU A 277 -15.90 7.24 -10.86
C GLU A 277 -14.40 7.07 -11.09
N LEU A 278 -13.64 8.17 -11.23
CA LEU A 278 -12.19 8.12 -11.39
C LEU A 278 -11.51 7.47 -10.18
N PHE A 279 -11.91 7.83 -8.97
CA PHE A 279 -11.41 7.27 -7.73
C PHE A 279 -11.62 5.74 -7.69
N ASP A 280 -12.83 5.27 -7.98
CA ASP A 280 -13.16 3.85 -7.97
C ASP A 280 -12.37 3.06 -9.02
N TRP A 281 -12.21 3.61 -10.22
CA TRP A 281 -11.40 2.99 -11.27
C TRP A 281 -9.92 2.90 -10.89
N LEU A 282 -9.35 3.98 -10.35
CA LEU A 282 -7.94 4.01 -9.95
C LEU A 282 -7.66 3.08 -8.76
N LEU A 283 -8.59 3.01 -7.79
CA LEU A 283 -8.54 2.09 -6.66
C LEU A 283 -8.60 0.63 -7.15
N GLY A 284 -9.54 0.31 -8.04
CA GLY A 284 -9.72 -1.03 -8.59
C GLY A 284 -8.48 -1.55 -9.33
N ILE A 285 -7.84 -0.70 -10.13
CA ILE A 285 -6.58 -1.05 -10.82
C ILE A 285 -5.47 -1.30 -9.80
N SER A 286 -5.28 -0.39 -8.85
CA SER A 286 -4.15 -0.42 -7.94
C SER A 286 -4.24 -1.54 -6.89
N GLY A 287 -5.41 -1.75 -6.30
CA GLY A 287 -5.63 -2.75 -5.26
C GLY A 287 -5.51 -4.18 -5.76
N LEU A 288 -6.12 -4.49 -6.92
CA LEU A 288 -6.02 -5.83 -7.50
C LEU A 288 -4.63 -6.09 -8.12
N ALA A 289 -3.94 -5.06 -8.61
CA ALA A 289 -2.55 -5.18 -9.06
C ALA A 289 -1.61 -5.60 -7.90
N ALA A 290 -1.84 -5.10 -6.68
CA ALA A 290 -1.05 -5.48 -5.51
C ALA A 290 -1.17 -6.99 -5.20
N LEU A 291 -2.35 -7.58 -5.32
CA LEU A 291 -2.57 -9.01 -5.14
C LEU A 291 -1.78 -9.85 -6.15
N PHE A 292 -1.78 -9.46 -7.43
CA PHE A 292 -0.97 -10.15 -8.44
C PHE A 292 0.53 -9.98 -8.18
N THR A 293 0.98 -8.77 -7.80
CA THR A 293 2.37 -8.50 -7.43
C THR A 293 2.82 -9.45 -6.32
N TRP A 294 2.11 -9.49 -5.19
CA TRP A 294 2.46 -10.34 -4.05
C TRP A 294 2.33 -11.84 -4.33
N GLY A 295 1.29 -12.25 -5.07
CA GLY A 295 1.16 -13.63 -5.55
C GLY A 295 2.36 -14.05 -6.41
N SER A 296 2.82 -13.17 -7.30
CA SER A 296 3.99 -13.44 -8.14
C SER A 296 5.31 -13.45 -7.36
N ILE A 297 5.46 -12.61 -6.34
CA ILE A 297 6.62 -12.62 -5.43
C ILE A 297 6.66 -13.95 -4.67
N CYS A 298 5.52 -14.42 -4.15
CA CYS A 298 5.43 -15.70 -3.45
C CYS A 298 5.79 -16.87 -4.38
N LEU A 299 5.24 -16.87 -5.60
CA LEU A 299 5.56 -17.89 -6.61
C LEU A 299 7.04 -17.85 -7.02
N ALA A 300 7.61 -16.65 -7.21
CA ALA A 300 9.02 -16.47 -7.53
C ALA A 300 9.91 -17.01 -6.41
N HIS A 301 9.59 -16.74 -5.15
CA HIS A 301 10.35 -17.27 -4.01
C HIS A 301 10.24 -18.81 -3.90
N ILE A 302 9.06 -19.40 -4.15
CA ILE A 302 8.90 -20.87 -4.20
C ILE A 302 9.81 -21.46 -5.29
N ARG A 303 9.76 -20.92 -6.50
CA ARG A 303 10.56 -21.41 -7.63
C ARG A 303 12.05 -21.20 -7.42
N PHE A 304 12.45 -20.06 -6.85
CA PHE A 304 13.82 -19.78 -6.43
C PHE A 304 14.32 -20.85 -5.47
N ARG A 305 13.57 -21.16 -4.41
CA ARG A 305 13.97 -22.18 -3.42
C ARG A 305 14.05 -23.59 -4.00
N MET A 306 13.20 -23.92 -4.97
CA MET A 306 13.28 -25.18 -5.71
C MET A 306 14.53 -25.25 -6.60
N ALA A 307 14.85 -24.18 -7.33
CA ALA A 307 16.05 -24.10 -8.16
C ALA A 307 17.33 -24.16 -7.31
N TRP A 308 17.35 -23.40 -6.21
CA TRP A 308 18.45 -23.37 -5.24
C TRP A 308 18.82 -24.78 -4.75
N LYS A 309 17.82 -25.52 -4.26
CA LYS A 309 18.02 -26.90 -3.79
C LYS A 309 18.46 -27.84 -4.93
N ARG A 310 17.93 -27.65 -6.14
CA ARG A 310 18.18 -28.53 -7.28
C ARG A 310 19.56 -28.32 -7.90
N GLN A 311 20.11 -27.12 -7.81
CA GLN A 311 21.48 -26.79 -8.23
C GLN A 311 22.54 -27.13 -7.15
N GLY A 312 22.14 -27.77 -6.04
CA GLY A 312 23.05 -28.26 -5.00
C GLY A 312 23.41 -27.25 -3.91
N HIS A 313 22.81 -26.06 -3.93
CA HIS A 313 23.07 -25.04 -2.92
C HIS A 313 22.41 -25.35 -1.58
N THR A 314 23.10 -24.97 -0.51
CA THR A 314 22.63 -25.13 0.86
C THR A 314 21.88 -23.89 1.35
N MET A 315 21.11 -24.05 2.43
CA MET A 315 20.37 -22.94 3.04
C MET A 315 21.27 -21.91 3.73
N ASP A 316 22.49 -22.29 4.09
CA ASP A 316 23.43 -21.42 4.81
C ASP A 316 24.10 -20.39 3.90
N GLU A 317 23.99 -20.59 2.59
CA GLU A 317 24.41 -19.63 1.56
C GLU A 317 23.39 -18.49 1.37
N ILE A 318 22.26 -18.51 2.07
CA ILE A 318 21.24 -17.45 2.03
C ILE A 318 21.37 -16.56 3.28
N PRO A 319 21.80 -15.29 3.15
CA PRO A 319 22.05 -14.40 4.30
C PRO A 319 20.81 -14.05 5.12
N PHE A 320 19.63 -14.10 4.50
CA PHE A 320 18.37 -13.82 5.16
C PHE A 320 17.35 -14.94 4.90
N LYS A 321 17.00 -15.65 5.98
CA LYS A 321 16.02 -16.74 5.96
C LYS A 321 14.68 -16.19 6.45
N ALA A 322 13.65 -16.24 5.61
CA ALA A 322 12.30 -15.89 6.01
C ALA A 322 11.82 -16.78 7.18
N VAL A 323 11.10 -16.21 8.14
CA VAL A 323 10.69 -16.89 9.39
C VAL A 323 9.89 -18.16 9.14
N LEU A 324 8.90 -18.09 8.23
CA LEU A 324 8.09 -19.23 7.81
C LEU A 324 8.66 -19.99 6.60
N GLY A 325 9.86 -19.62 6.15
CA GLY A 325 10.54 -20.23 5.01
C GLY A 325 9.67 -20.28 3.75
N ILE A 326 9.68 -21.42 3.06
CA ILE A 326 8.91 -21.64 1.83
C ILE A 326 7.42 -21.84 2.10
N TYR A 327 7.05 -22.35 3.28
CA TYR A 327 5.65 -22.57 3.67
C TYR A 327 4.88 -21.26 3.77
N GLY A 328 5.53 -20.21 4.29
CA GLY A 328 4.96 -18.85 4.27
C GLY A 328 4.61 -18.37 2.87
N SER A 329 5.42 -18.71 1.86
CA SER A 329 5.13 -18.35 0.46
C SER A 329 4.00 -19.18 -0.15
N TYR A 330 3.86 -20.46 0.20
CA TYR A 330 2.69 -21.24 -0.20
C TYR A 330 1.40 -20.69 0.41
N LEU A 331 1.44 -20.33 1.70
CA LEU A 331 0.32 -19.70 2.38
C LEU A 331 -0.03 -18.35 1.74
N GLY A 332 0.96 -17.49 1.51
CA GLY A 332 0.75 -16.18 0.88
C GLY A 332 0.19 -16.29 -0.56
N LEU A 333 0.70 -17.24 -1.35
CA LEU A 333 0.16 -17.52 -2.68
C LEU A 333 -1.28 -18.05 -2.61
N GLY A 334 -1.56 -18.98 -1.70
CA GLY A 334 -2.90 -19.52 -1.48
C GLY A 334 -3.90 -18.44 -1.06
N LEU A 335 -3.53 -17.57 -0.11
CA LEU A 335 -4.34 -16.43 0.30
C LEU A 335 -4.57 -15.43 -0.84
N SER A 336 -3.54 -15.16 -1.66
CA SER A 336 -3.70 -14.28 -2.83
C SER A 336 -4.72 -14.84 -3.83
N ILE A 337 -4.71 -16.17 -4.06
CA ILE A 337 -5.68 -16.85 -4.92
C ILE A 337 -7.08 -16.82 -4.30
N LEU A 338 -7.20 -17.09 -2.99
CA LEU A 338 -8.49 -17.06 -2.29
C LEU A 338 -9.11 -15.66 -2.31
N VAL A 339 -8.31 -14.62 -2.07
CA VAL A 339 -8.76 -13.23 -2.15
C VAL A 339 -9.17 -12.88 -3.59
N PHE A 340 -8.44 -13.36 -4.60
CA PHE A 340 -8.84 -13.17 -5.99
C PHE A 340 -10.20 -13.84 -6.30
N ILE A 341 -10.44 -15.06 -5.81
CA ILE A 341 -11.73 -15.74 -5.95
C ILE A 341 -12.84 -14.96 -5.23
N ALA A 342 -12.59 -14.49 -4.01
CA ALA A 342 -13.52 -13.67 -3.25
C ALA A 342 -13.85 -12.36 -3.99
N GLN A 343 -12.86 -11.75 -4.64
CA GLN A 343 -13.06 -10.56 -5.46
C GLN A 343 -13.90 -10.84 -6.70
N MET A 344 -13.68 -11.96 -7.39
CA MET A 344 -14.52 -12.39 -8.51
C MET A 344 -15.97 -12.64 -8.07
N TYR A 345 -16.17 -13.22 -6.88
CA TYR A 345 -17.49 -13.39 -6.29
C TYR A 345 -18.20 -12.04 -6.05
N VAL A 346 -17.50 -11.07 -5.46
CA VAL A 346 -18.04 -9.71 -5.23
C VAL A 346 -18.25 -8.95 -6.54
N ALA A 347 -17.42 -9.19 -7.55
CA ALA A 347 -17.56 -8.55 -8.86
C ALA A 347 -18.80 -9.03 -9.62
N ILE A 348 -19.21 -10.29 -9.46
CA ILE A 348 -20.42 -10.84 -10.09
C ILE A 348 -21.66 -10.45 -9.26
N TRP A 349 -21.53 -10.59 -7.94
CA TRP A 349 -22.57 -10.27 -6.99
C TRP A 349 -22.04 -9.15 -6.09
N PRO A 350 -22.43 -7.88 -6.30
CA PRO A 350 -22.00 -6.76 -5.47
C PRO A 350 -22.83 -6.70 -4.18
N VAL A 351 -22.32 -6.08 -3.11
CA VAL A 351 -23.06 -5.95 -1.84
C VAL A 351 -24.44 -5.32 -2.09
N GLY A 352 -25.52 -6.01 -1.69
CA GLY A 352 -26.91 -5.64 -2.02
C GLY A 352 -27.52 -6.31 -3.26
N GLY A 353 -26.71 -6.93 -4.13
CA GLY A 353 -27.12 -7.73 -5.30
C GLY A 353 -27.11 -9.26 -5.07
N GLY A 354 -27.64 -10.07 -5.99
CA GLY A 354 -27.43 -11.54 -6.04
C GLY A 354 -28.60 -12.44 -5.62
N PRO A 355 -28.34 -13.75 -5.34
CA PRO A 355 -29.39 -14.78 -5.17
C PRO A 355 -30.40 -14.50 -4.07
N ASP A 356 -30.03 -13.67 -3.10
CA ASP A 356 -30.84 -13.30 -1.94
C ASP A 356 -31.69 -12.02 -2.17
N GLY A 357 -31.78 -11.50 -3.41
CA GLY A 357 -32.79 -10.51 -3.78
C GLY A 357 -32.31 -9.18 -4.39
N GLY A 358 -31.20 -9.16 -5.14
CA GLY A 358 -30.77 -7.94 -5.85
C GLY A 358 -30.17 -8.19 -7.24
N GLU A 359 -29.97 -7.12 -8.01
CA GLU A 359 -29.50 -7.22 -9.40
C GLU A 359 -28.05 -7.76 -9.49
N LEU A 360 -27.75 -8.45 -10.59
CA LEU A 360 -26.38 -8.82 -10.97
C LEU A 360 -25.57 -7.56 -11.27
N ASN A 361 -24.25 -7.62 -11.05
CA ASN A 361 -23.41 -6.49 -11.45
C ASN A 361 -23.48 -6.28 -12.97
N ASP A 362 -23.46 -5.02 -13.39
CA ASP A 362 -23.35 -4.69 -14.80
C ASP A 362 -21.91 -4.90 -15.29
N ALA A 363 -21.71 -4.89 -16.61
CA ALA A 363 -20.38 -5.09 -17.19
C ALA A 363 -19.38 -4.04 -16.69
N ALA A 364 -19.83 -2.79 -16.53
CA ALA A 364 -18.99 -1.72 -16.01
C ALA A 364 -18.54 -1.99 -14.57
N GLY A 365 -19.46 -2.37 -13.67
CA GLY A 365 -19.15 -2.71 -12.29
C GLY A 365 -18.26 -3.94 -12.15
N PHE A 366 -18.44 -4.96 -13.00
CA PHE A 366 -17.55 -6.11 -13.03
C PHE A 366 -16.12 -5.69 -13.40
N PHE A 367 -15.97 -4.92 -14.49
CA PHE A 367 -14.65 -4.46 -14.91
C PHE A 367 -14.04 -3.46 -13.93
N LYS A 368 -14.82 -2.60 -13.26
CA LYS A 368 -14.34 -1.73 -12.17
C LYS A 368 -13.70 -2.56 -11.05
N THR A 369 -14.39 -3.60 -10.63
CA THR A 369 -14.00 -4.46 -9.49
C THR A 369 -12.84 -5.41 -9.83
N CYS A 370 -12.71 -5.80 -11.10
CA CYS A 370 -11.73 -6.78 -11.57
C CYS A 370 -10.70 -6.23 -12.56
N LEU A 371 -10.55 -4.90 -12.74
CA LEU A 371 -9.82 -4.32 -13.88
C LEU A 371 -8.36 -4.79 -14.00
N ALA A 372 -7.67 -5.01 -12.88
CA ALA A 372 -6.28 -5.44 -12.94
C ALA A 372 -6.12 -6.85 -13.55
N PHE A 373 -7.13 -7.72 -13.50
CA PHE A 373 -7.06 -9.06 -14.08
C PHE A 373 -6.91 -9.06 -15.61
N PRO A 374 -7.81 -8.44 -16.41
CA PRO A 374 -7.61 -8.33 -17.85
C PRO A 374 -6.34 -7.54 -18.19
N VAL A 375 -5.98 -6.52 -17.41
CA VAL A 375 -4.72 -5.78 -17.59
C VAL A 375 -3.51 -6.71 -17.48
N VAL A 376 -3.43 -7.52 -16.42
CA VAL A 376 -2.34 -8.51 -16.24
C VAL A 376 -2.29 -9.51 -17.38
N ILE A 377 -3.45 -10.02 -17.83
CA ILE A 377 -3.52 -10.95 -18.96
C ILE A 377 -3.00 -10.29 -20.23
N VAL A 378 -3.45 -9.07 -20.55
CA VAL A 378 -3.03 -8.34 -21.75
C VAL A 378 -1.51 -8.14 -21.72
N PHE A 379 -0.94 -7.66 -20.62
CA PHE A 379 0.51 -7.50 -20.51
C PHE A 379 1.28 -8.82 -20.57
N TRP A 380 0.69 -9.90 -20.04
CA TRP A 380 1.28 -11.23 -20.16
C TRP A 380 1.28 -11.73 -21.61
N ILE A 381 0.17 -11.59 -22.34
CA ILE A 381 0.06 -11.97 -23.76
C ILE A 381 1.02 -11.13 -24.60
N VAL A 382 1.04 -9.81 -24.42
CA VAL A 382 1.94 -8.90 -25.16
C VAL A 382 3.40 -9.27 -24.90
N GLY A 383 3.77 -9.49 -23.63
CA GLY A 383 5.13 -9.93 -23.28
C GLY A 383 5.48 -11.28 -23.88
N TYR A 384 4.52 -12.22 -23.88
CA TYR A 384 4.69 -13.55 -24.46
C TYR A 384 4.89 -13.48 -25.97
N VAL A 385 4.07 -12.71 -26.69
CA VAL A 385 4.19 -12.55 -28.15
C VAL A 385 5.48 -11.82 -28.54
N TRP A 386 5.86 -10.78 -27.78
CA TRP A 386 7.01 -9.95 -28.10
C TRP A 386 8.34 -10.67 -27.89
N LYS A 387 8.53 -11.30 -26.73
CA LYS A 387 9.82 -11.94 -26.36
C LYS A 387 9.83 -13.45 -26.57
N ARG A 388 8.66 -14.07 -26.77
CA ARG A 388 8.48 -15.52 -26.87
C ARG A 388 9.27 -16.29 -25.80
N PRO A 389 9.18 -15.90 -24.51
CA PRO A 389 9.94 -16.57 -23.47
C PRO A 389 9.45 -18.01 -23.33
N THR A 390 10.34 -18.97 -23.47
CA THR A 390 10.06 -20.36 -23.08
C THR A 390 9.84 -20.38 -21.57
N PHE A 391 8.78 -21.03 -21.09
CA PHE A 391 8.63 -21.26 -19.64
C PHE A 391 9.91 -21.94 -19.13
N LEU A 392 10.69 -21.21 -18.33
CA LEU A 392 11.96 -21.71 -17.81
C LEU A 392 11.67 -22.90 -16.91
N THR A 393 12.28 -24.05 -17.19
CA THR A 393 12.29 -25.16 -16.24
C THR A 393 13.14 -24.80 -15.03
N ILE A 394 12.92 -25.47 -13.89
CA ILE A 394 13.64 -25.19 -12.64
C ILE A 394 15.17 -25.25 -12.85
N ASP A 395 15.64 -26.18 -13.70
CA ASP A 395 17.05 -26.36 -14.03
C ASP A 395 17.69 -25.18 -14.80
N LYS A 396 16.88 -24.38 -15.49
CA LYS A 396 17.34 -23.25 -16.33
C LYS A 396 17.20 -21.90 -15.65
N ILE A 397 16.77 -21.87 -14.39
CA ILE A 397 16.69 -20.63 -13.62
C ILE A 397 18.10 -20.20 -13.26
N ASP A 398 18.49 -19.02 -13.72
CA ASP A 398 19.76 -18.39 -13.37
C ASP A 398 19.70 -17.83 -11.94
N LEU A 399 20.63 -18.27 -11.09
CA LEU A 399 20.73 -17.88 -9.67
C LEU A 399 22.00 -17.05 -9.37
N ASP A 400 22.90 -16.89 -10.35
CA ASP A 400 24.23 -16.30 -10.14
C ASP A 400 24.39 -14.95 -10.84
N SER A 401 23.79 -14.74 -12.02
CA SER A 401 23.98 -13.50 -12.77
C SER A 401 23.45 -12.28 -12.01
N GLY A 402 24.31 -11.26 -11.88
CA GLY A 402 23.96 -10.00 -11.21
C GLY A 402 23.86 -10.11 -9.68
N ARG A 403 24.21 -11.25 -9.08
CA ARG A 403 24.26 -11.41 -7.62
C ARG A 403 25.36 -10.52 -7.04
N ARG A 404 25.01 -9.65 -6.10
CA ARG A 404 25.97 -8.86 -5.33
C ARG A 404 26.82 -9.79 -4.46
N GLU A 405 28.13 -9.59 -4.46
CA GLU A 405 29.03 -10.33 -3.55
C GLU A 405 28.68 -10.02 -2.09
N ILE A 406 28.58 -11.07 -1.30
CA ILE A 406 28.26 -11.00 0.12
C ILE A 406 29.57 -11.07 0.89
N ASP A 407 29.82 -10.05 1.71
CA ASP A 407 30.89 -10.09 2.70
C ASP A 407 30.48 -11.03 3.84
N TRP A 408 30.88 -12.30 3.70
CA TRP A 408 30.57 -13.36 4.66
C TRP A 408 31.30 -13.17 6.00
N GLU A 409 32.45 -12.51 6.01
CA GLU A 409 33.18 -12.21 7.26
C GLU A 409 32.41 -11.19 8.08
N LEU A 410 31.98 -10.09 7.45
CA LEU A 410 31.11 -9.11 8.09
C LEU A 410 29.80 -9.75 8.54
N HIS A 411 29.20 -10.62 7.71
CA HIS A 411 27.95 -11.31 8.05
C HIS A 411 28.10 -12.16 9.31
N ARG A 412 29.12 -13.03 9.38
CA ARG A 412 29.40 -13.87 10.54
C ARG A 412 29.73 -13.04 11.78
N ALA A 413 30.54 -11.99 11.64
CA ALA A 413 30.85 -11.08 12.75
C ALA A 413 29.59 -10.43 13.35
N MET A 414 28.61 -10.08 12.51
CA MET A 414 27.32 -9.55 12.97
C MET A 414 26.47 -10.60 13.66
N GLU A 415 26.42 -11.83 13.14
CA GLU A 415 25.72 -12.93 13.80
C GLU A 415 26.34 -13.26 15.16
N GLU A 416 27.66 -13.30 15.26
CA GLU A 416 28.37 -13.48 16.52
C GLU A 416 28.09 -12.35 17.51
N LYS A 417 28.11 -11.09 17.06
CA LYS A 417 27.75 -9.94 17.90
C LYS A 417 26.32 -10.07 18.45
N ARG A 418 25.37 -10.54 17.63
CA ARG A 418 23.99 -10.81 18.06
C ARG A 418 23.91 -11.99 19.03
N ALA A 419 24.69 -13.05 18.80
CA ALA A 419 24.74 -14.24 19.66
C ALA A 419 25.38 -13.97 21.03
N ARG A 420 26.36 -13.06 21.10
CA ARG A 420 27.02 -12.63 22.34
C ARG A 420 26.28 -11.53 23.10
N ALA A 421 25.21 -10.98 22.52
CA ALA A 421 24.43 -9.94 23.16
C ALA A 421 23.70 -10.45 24.42
N ASN A 422 23.41 -9.55 25.37
CA ASN A 422 22.61 -9.89 26.53
C ASN A 422 21.18 -10.29 26.13
N ILE A 423 20.45 -10.95 27.03
CA ILE A 423 19.10 -11.49 26.73
C ILE A 423 18.16 -10.38 26.22
N ALA A 424 18.22 -9.19 26.83
CA ALA A 424 17.44 -8.04 26.39
C ALA A 424 17.76 -7.65 24.93
N MET A 425 19.03 -7.51 24.57
CA MET A 425 19.42 -7.19 23.19
C MET A 425 19.16 -8.33 22.22
N LYS A 426 19.19 -9.60 22.65
CA LYS A 426 18.76 -10.73 21.81
C LYS A 426 17.28 -10.65 21.47
N VAL A 427 16.44 -10.25 22.43
CA VAL A 427 15.03 -9.98 22.17
C VAL A 427 14.88 -8.81 21.20
N VAL A 428 15.59 -7.70 21.44
CA VAL A 428 15.59 -6.55 20.52
C VAL A 428 16.00 -6.97 19.11
N TYR A 429 17.13 -7.65 18.92
CA TYR A 429 17.59 -8.11 17.60
C TYR A 429 16.68 -9.15 16.95
N LYS A 430 15.84 -9.86 17.73
CA LYS A 430 14.88 -10.81 17.17
C LYS A 430 13.62 -10.09 16.68
N LEU A 431 13.21 -9.04 17.39
CA LEU A 431 11.98 -8.27 17.14
C LEU A 431 12.18 -7.07 16.21
N PHE A 432 13.37 -6.48 16.20
CA PHE A 432 13.81 -5.32 15.44
C PHE A 432 15.09 -5.66 14.68
#